data_AF-A0A2P8GJK2-F1
#
_entry.id   AF-A0A2P8GJK2-F1
#
_cell.length_a   1.000
_cell.length_b   1.000
_cell.length_c   1.000
_cell.angle_alpha   90.00
_cell.angle_beta   90.00
_cell.angle_gamma   90.00
#
_symmetry.space_group_name_H-M   'P 1'
#
loop_
_entity.id
_entity.type
_entity.pdbx_description
1 polymer ?
#
loop_
_entity_poly.entity_id
_entity_poly.type
_entity_poly.pdbx_seq_one_letter_code
_entity_poly.pdbx_strand_id
1 'polypeptide(L)'
;MLILLLITSVCLTLVVASLFLLRPATESFVPSPSFDVYEIENKLVFYKGKDGSKSPIAEAHARTFQILMTGQLGQSDPSLYARDFENVYFRGKSIPGANPVYFQILGPDLGRDDRHVFKANNLMSSDARNFKCLDEHLSKDSQRVYFDDQVISEAASHFRYIGKWQKTSFYKDHSKVFANGKGYRVADIDTFDYAGNGIFTDRYQVYRFNGDGFQSNSGQPVFRAMMQFQPAFG
;
A
#
# COMPACT_ATOMS: atom_id res chain seq x y z
N MET A 1 -39.59 -6.70 -71.85
CA MET A 1 -38.66 -5.77 -71.19
C MET A 1 -38.94 -5.55 -69.71
N LEU A 2 -40.19 -5.56 -69.23
CA LEU A 2 -40.54 -5.31 -67.82
C LEU A 2 -40.05 -6.40 -66.84
N ILE A 3 -40.08 -7.68 -67.24
CA ILE A 3 -39.71 -8.82 -66.37
C ILE A 3 -38.19 -8.86 -66.09
N LEU A 4 -37.36 -8.46 -67.06
CA LEU A 4 -35.90 -8.45 -66.90
C LEU A 4 -35.43 -7.34 -65.92
N LEU A 5 -36.15 -6.21 -65.87
CA LEU A 5 -35.90 -5.09 -64.94
C LEU A 5 -36.30 -5.44 -63.49
N LEU A 6 -37.32 -6.27 -63.30
CA LEU A 6 -37.73 -6.75 -61.97
C LEU A 6 -36.71 -7.73 -61.38
N ILE A 7 -36.16 -8.64 -62.19
CA ILE A 7 -35.19 -9.64 -61.72
C ILE A 7 -33.87 -8.98 -61.31
N THR A 8 -33.39 -7.98 -62.06
CA THR A 8 -32.14 -7.26 -61.71
C THR A 8 -32.31 -6.41 -60.46
N SER A 9 -33.49 -5.83 -60.23
CA SER A 9 -33.81 -5.06 -59.03
C SER A 9 -33.87 -5.94 -57.77
N VAL A 10 -34.46 -7.14 -57.88
CA VAL A 10 -34.53 -8.11 -56.76
C VAL A 10 -33.13 -8.69 -56.44
N CYS A 11 -32.31 -8.99 -57.45
CA CYS A 11 -30.93 -9.44 -57.21
C CYS A 11 -30.06 -8.36 -56.57
N LEU A 12 -30.20 -7.09 -56.97
CA LEU A 12 -29.43 -5.99 -56.39
C LEU A 12 -29.79 -5.75 -54.91
N THR A 13 -31.08 -5.85 -54.57
CA THR A 13 -31.55 -5.66 -53.18
C THR A 13 -31.12 -6.80 -52.26
N LEU A 14 -31.13 -8.06 -52.73
CA LEU A 14 -30.63 -9.21 -51.98
C LEU A 14 -29.11 -9.15 -51.73
N VAL A 15 -28.33 -8.71 -52.71
CA VAL A 15 -26.88 -8.55 -52.56
C VAL A 15 -26.54 -7.44 -51.55
N VAL A 16 -27.25 -6.31 -51.60
CA VAL A 16 -27.08 -5.22 -50.62
C VAL A 16 -27.49 -5.67 -49.22
N ALA A 17 -28.59 -6.41 -49.06
CA ALA A 17 -29.00 -6.97 -47.77
C ALA A 17 -27.97 -7.96 -47.20
N SER A 18 -27.36 -8.80 -48.05
CA SER A 18 -26.30 -9.74 -47.64
C SER A 18 -25.00 -9.04 -47.23
N LEU A 19 -24.67 -7.90 -47.85
CA LEU A 19 -23.52 -7.07 -47.48
C LEU A 19 -23.71 -6.34 -46.15
N PHE A 20 -24.96 -6.07 -45.74
CA PHE A 20 -25.26 -5.50 -44.41
C PHE A 20 -25.24 -6.54 -43.28
N LEU A 21 -25.42 -7.82 -43.58
CA LEU A 21 -25.39 -8.92 -42.59
C LEU A 21 -23.99 -9.48 -42.32
N LEU A 22 -23.01 -9.15 -43.17
CA LEU A 22 -21.60 -9.55 -43.02
C LEU A 22 -20.74 -8.42 -42.42
N ARG A 23 -21.26 -7.71 -41.41
CA ARG A 23 -20.38 -6.90 -40.57
C ARG A 23 -19.61 -7.85 -39.65
N PRO A 24 -18.28 -7.94 -39.73
CA PRO A 24 -17.52 -8.67 -38.72
C PRO A 24 -17.88 -8.05 -37.37
N ALA A 25 -18.14 -8.88 -36.37
CA ALA A 25 -18.28 -8.42 -35.01
C ALA A 25 -17.02 -7.61 -34.69
N THR A 26 -17.16 -6.29 -34.62
CA THR A 26 -16.11 -5.44 -34.05
C THR A 26 -15.95 -5.93 -32.62
N GLU A 27 -14.85 -6.64 -32.35
CA GLU A 27 -14.37 -6.78 -30.99
C GLU A 27 -14.37 -5.38 -30.41
N SER A 28 -15.22 -5.17 -29.41
CA SER A 28 -15.24 -3.91 -28.70
C SER A 28 -13.89 -3.82 -28.01
N PHE A 29 -13.00 -2.99 -28.56
CA PHE A 29 -11.78 -2.59 -27.88
C PHE A 29 -12.24 -1.75 -26.70
N VAL A 30 -12.57 -2.41 -25.59
CA VAL A 30 -12.72 -1.75 -24.30
C VAL A 30 -11.31 -1.31 -23.92
N PRO A 31 -11.00 -0.01 -23.93
CA PRO A 31 -9.68 0.44 -23.55
C PRO A 31 -9.37 -0.11 -22.16
N SER A 32 -8.24 -0.80 -22.02
CA SER A 32 -7.79 -1.28 -20.73
C SER A 32 -7.71 -0.08 -19.77
N PRO A 33 -8.31 -0.17 -18.58
CA PRO A 33 -8.21 0.90 -17.61
C PRO A 33 -6.73 1.15 -17.32
N SER A 34 -6.34 2.42 -17.28
CA SER A 34 -4.99 2.87 -16.93
C SER A 34 -4.63 2.62 -15.46
N PHE A 35 -5.53 1.99 -14.69
CA PHE A 35 -5.45 1.74 -13.27
C PHE A 35 -5.97 0.35 -12.93
N ASP A 36 -5.46 -0.20 -11.81
CA ASP A 36 -5.96 -1.44 -11.26
C ASP A 36 -7.41 -1.24 -10.79
N VAL A 37 -8.31 -2.19 -11.08
CA VAL A 37 -9.73 -2.03 -10.76
C VAL A 37 -10.42 -3.36 -10.48
N TYR A 38 -11.39 -3.34 -9.57
CA TYR A 38 -12.33 -4.44 -9.40
C TYR A 38 -13.51 -4.29 -10.36
N GLU A 39 -13.91 -5.38 -10.99
CA GLU A 39 -15.01 -5.41 -11.96
C GLU A 39 -16.01 -6.50 -11.56
N ILE A 40 -17.31 -6.22 -11.69
CA ILE A 40 -18.37 -7.19 -11.42
C ILE A 40 -19.11 -7.47 -12.72
N GLU A 41 -19.05 -8.71 -13.20
CA GLU A 41 -19.72 -9.16 -14.42
C GLU A 41 -20.46 -10.45 -14.16
N ASN A 42 -21.72 -10.55 -14.57
CA ASN A 42 -22.52 -11.78 -14.47
C ASN A 42 -22.49 -12.43 -13.07
N LYS A 43 -22.52 -11.61 -12.00
CA LYS A 43 -22.44 -12.05 -10.59
C LYS A 43 -21.09 -12.67 -10.18
N LEU A 44 -20.05 -12.50 -11.00
CA LEU A 44 -18.68 -12.84 -10.66
C LEU A 44 -17.89 -11.54 -10.43
N VAL A 45 -16.93 -11.59 -9.50
CA VAL A 45 -16.02 -10.48 -9.25
C VAL A 45 -14.67 -10.80 -9.86
N PHE A 46 -14.07 -9.81 -10.48
CA PHE A 46 -12.75 -9.88 -11.09
C PHE A 46 -11.87 -8.76 -10.55
N TYR A 47 -10.57 -9.02 -10.50
CA TYR A 47 -9.55 -8.00 -10.36
C TYR A 47 -8.82 -7.86 -11.68
N LYS A 48 -8.76 -6.63 -12.20
CA LYS A 48 -8.06 -6.30 -13.44
C LYS A 48 -6.79 -5.53 -13.11
N GLY A 49 -5.65 -6.10 -13.46
CA GLY A 49 -4.34 -5.46 -13.34
C GLY A 49 -4.09 -4.45 -14.45
N LYS A 50 -3.20 -3.49 -14.20
CA LYS A 50 -2.69 -2.54 -15.21
C LYS A 50 -2.07 -3.19 -16.45
N ASP A 51 -1.55 -4.40 -16.30
CA ASP A 51 -1.00 -5.22 -17.39
C ASP A 51 -2.09 -5.83 -18.30
N GLY A 52 -3.37 -5.58 -18.00
CA GLY A 52 -4.50 -6.15 -18.70
C GLY A 52 -4.90 -7.54 -18.20
N SER A 53 -4.18 -8.11 -17.22
CA SER A 53 -4.58 -9.36 -16.58
C SER A 53 -5.95 -9.19 -15.93
N LYS A 54 -6.79 -10.22 -16.04
CA LYS A 54 -8.11 -10.27 -15.41
C LYS A 54 -8.23 -11.60 -14.69
N SER A 55 -8.32 -11.54 -13.36
CA SER A 55 -8.39 -12.73 -12.51
C SER A 55 -9.72 -12.77 -11.76
N PRO A 56 -10.46 -13.89 -11.80
CA PRO A 56 -11.67 -14.04 -11.00
C PRO A 56 -11.31 -14.14 -9.51
N ILE A 57 -12.13 -13.51 -8.66
CA ILE A 57 -12.08 -13.64 -7.21
C ILE A 57 -13.20 -14.61 -6.82
N ALA A 58 -12.90 -15.91 -6.88
CA ALA A 58 -13.92 -16.96 -6.78
C ALA A 58 -14.68 -16.96 -5.44
N GLU A 59 -14.02 -16.54 -4.36
CA GLU A 59 -14.59 -16.45 -3.01
C GLU A 59 -15.43 -15.17 -2.77
N ALA A 60 -15.46 -14.24 -3.73
CA ALA A 60 -16.11 -12.96 -3.54
C ALA A 60 -17.63 -13.02 -3.72
N HIS A 61 -18.34 -12.45 -2.75
CA HIS A 61 -19.79 -12.31 -2.80
C HIS A 61 -20.19 -11.09 -3.60
N ALA A 62 -20.36 -11.26 -4.92
CA ALA A 62 -20.68 -10.18 -5.86
C ALA A 62 -21.88 -9.31 -5.47
N ARG A 63 -22.89 -9.87 -4.78
CA ARG A 63 -24.09 -9.12 -4.36
C ARG A 63 -23.78 -8.05 -3.31
N THR A 64 -22.79 -8.28 -2.47
CA THR A 64 -22.41 -7.40 -1.35
C THR A 64 -21.06 -6.73 -1.58
N PHE A 65 -20.43 -6.97 -2.73
CA PHE A 65 -19.09 -6.51 -3.02
C PHE A 65 -19.05 -4.98 -3.16
N GLN A 66 -18.12 -4.36 -2.46
CA GLN A 66 -17.94 -2.91 -2.37
C GLN A 66 -16.47 -2.59 -2.58
N ILE A 67 -16.17 -1.81 -3.61
CA ILE A 67 -14.85 -1.21 -3.80
C ILE A 67 -14.74 -0.07 -2.79
N LEU A 68 -13.70 -0.12 -1.97
CA LEU A 68 -13.47 0.93 -0.99
C LEU A 68 -12.76 2.10 -1.67
N MET A 69 -13.09 3.33 -1.25
CA MET A 69 -12.57 4.56 -1.85
C MET A 69 -11.54 5.21 -0.92
N THR A 70 -10.48 5.78 -1.50
CA THR A 70 -9.50 6.61 -0.79
C THR A 70 -9.75 8.09 -1.08
N GLY A 71 -9.69 8.96 -0.06
CA GLY A 71 -9.66 10.42 -0.25
C GLY A 71 -10.44 11.23 0.80
N GLN A 72 -10.12 12.53 0.90
CA GLN A 72 -10.97 13.51 1.59
C GLN A 72 -12.11 13.95 0.68
N LEU A 73 -13.24 14.37 1.28
CA LEU A 73 -14.43 14.92 0.63
C LEU A 73 -14.11 15.69 -0.66
N GLY A 74 -14.47 15.12 -1.82
CA GLY A 74 -14.41 15.79 -3.13
C GLY A 74 -13.45 15.18 -4.16
N GLN A 75 -12.51 14.31 -3.77
CA GLN A 75 -11.72 13.50 -4.70
C GLN A 75 -11.58 12.08 -4.15
N SER A 76 -12.30 11.14 -4.74
CA SER A 76 -12.31 9.74 -4.34
C SER A 76 -11.77 8.88 -5.47
N ASP A 77 -10.52 8.45 -5.36
CA ASP A 77 -9.98 7.42 -6.25
C ASP A 77 -10.36 6.04 -5.71
N PRO A 78 -10.73 5.08 -6.58
CA PRO A 78 -10.92 3.70 -6.16
C PRO A 78 -9.62 3.18 -5.57
N SER A 79 -9.71 2.65 -4.35
CA SER A 79 -8.55 2.09 -3.68
C SER A 79 -8.24 0.68 -4.19
N LEU A 80 -7.07 0.17 -3.80
CA LEU A 80 -6.71 -1.23 -4.02
C LEU A 80 -7.49 -2.19 -3.10
N TYR A 81 -8.27 -1.66 -2.16
CA TYR A 81 -9.08 -2.43 -1.23
C TYR A 81 -10.53 -2.57 -1.69
N ALA A 82 -11.11 -3.72 -1.41
CA ALA A 82 -12.53 -3.98 -1.53
C ALA A 82 -13.00 -4.85 -0.36
N ARG A 83 -14.31 -4.98 -0.17
CA ARG A 83 -14.89 -5.90 0.80
C ARG A 83 -16.19 -6.48 0.28
N ASP A 84 -16.55 -7.65 0.80
CA ASP A 84 -17.93 -8.13 0.76
C ASP A 84 -18.45 -8.30 2.20
N PHE A 85 -19.49 -9.12 2.42
CA PHE A 85 -20.03 -9.30 3.76
C PHE A 85 -19.17 -10.19 4.67
N GLU A 86 -18.24 -10.99 4.10
CA GLU A 86 -17.38 -11.92 4.85
C GLU A 86 -15.91 -11.49 4.85
N ASN A 87 -15.43 -10.95 3.74
CA ASN A 87 -14.02 -10.78 3.45
C ASN A 87 -13.65 -9.35 3.10
N VAL A 88 -12.40 -9.01 3.39
CA VAL A 88 -11.71 -7.84 2.85
C VAL A 88 -10.69 -8.32 1.83
N TYR A 89 -10.49 -7.56 0.76
CA TYR A 89 -9.59 -7.87 -0.33
C TYR A 89 -8.59 -6.73 -0.55
N PHE A 90 -7.35 -7.08 -0.90
CA PHE A 90 -6.34 -6.18 -1.43
C PHE A 90 -5.81 -6.73 -2.76
N ARG A 91 -5.91 -5.95 -3.83
CA ARG A 91 -5.55 -6.36 -5.20
C ARG A 91 -6.09 -7.74 -5.61
N GLY A 92 -7.36 -7.99 -5.30
CA GLY A 92 -8.03 -9.25 -5.63
C GLY A 92 -7.70 -10.44 -4.72
N LYS A 93 -6.85 -10.26 -3.70
CA LYS A 93 -6.54 -11.31 -2.71
C LYS A 93 -7.25 -11.01 -1.40
N SER A 94 -7.88 -12.01 -0.80
CA SER A 94 -8.45 -11.87 0.55
C SER A 94 -7.38 -11.56 1.59
N ILE A 95 -7.79 -10.84 2.64
CA ILE A 95 -6.99 -10.50 3.81
C ILE A 95 -7.50 -11.36 4.97
N PRO A 96 -6.84 -12.48 5.30
CA PRO A 96 -7.34 -13.40 6.30
C PRO A 96 -7.51 -12.74 7.67
N GLY A 97 -8.68 -12.94 8.28
CA GLY A 97 -8.99 -12.45 9.63
C GLY A 97 -9.36 -10.96 9.71
N ALA A 98 -9.33 -10.22 8.60
CA ALA A 98 -9.81 -8.84 8.55
C ALA A 98 -11.32 -8.78 8.70
N ASN A 99 -11.82 -7.90 9.57
CA ASN A 99 -13.24 -7.70 9.76
C ASN A 99 -13.81 -6.70 8.73
N PRO A 100 -14.63 -7.15 7.76
CA PRO A 100 -15.11 -6.28 6.69
C PRO A 100 -16.03 -5.15 7.19
N VAL A 101 -16.72 -5.35 8.31
CA VAL A 101 -17.65 -4.36 8.87
C VAL A 101 -16.90 -3.11 9.34
N TYR A 102 -15.75 -3.30 9.99
CA TYR A 102 -14.96 -2.22 10.59
C TYR A 102 -13.75 -1.78 9.76
N PHE A 103 -13.53 -2.39 8.58
CA PHE A 103 -12.35 -2.10 7.79
C PHE A 103 -12.33 -0.65 7.29
N GLN A 104 -11.21 0.02 7.54
CA GLN A 104 -10.94 1.41 7.19
C GLN A 104 -9.60 1.49 6.47
N ILE A 105 -9.55 2.30 5.41
CA ILE A 105 -8.30 2.57 4.70
C ILE A 105 -7.58 3.72 5.40
N LEU A 106 -6.31 3.50 5.73
CA LEU A 106 -5.40 4.48 6.32
C LEU A 106 -4.40 5.03 5.30
N GLY A 107 -4.17 4.32 4.19
CA GLY A 107 -3.28 4.71 3.11
C GLY A 107 -3.39 3.76 1.91
N PRO A 108 -2.59 3.96 0.84
CA PRO A 108 -2.69 3.19 -0.40
C PRO A 108 -2.63 1.67 -0.21
N ASP A 109 -1.83 1.23 0.76
CA ASP A 109 -1.63 -0.18 1.11
C ASP A 109 -1.71 -0.39 2.63
N LEU A 110 -2.34 0.53 3.37
CA LEU A 110 -2.50 0.42 4.82
C LEU A 110 -3.98 0.47 5.18
N GLY A 111 -4.46 -0.54 5.87
CA GLY A 111 -5.83 -0.62 6.35
C GLY A 111 -5.88 -1.12 7.78
N ARG A 112 -7.00 -0.89 8.47
CA ARG A 112 -7.25 -1.44 9.81
C ARG A 112 -8.69 -1.86 9.96
N ASP A 113 -8.93 -2.83 10.82
CA ASP A 113 -10.26 -3.10 11.37
C ASP A 113 -10.32 -2.70 12.85
N ASP A 114 -11.27 -3.27 13.60
CA ASP A 114 -11.46 -3.01 15.03
C ASP A 114 -10.34 -3.56 15.93
N ARG A 115 -9.52 -4.51 15.44
CA ARG A 115 -8.49 -5.23 16.20
C ARG A 115 -7.11 -5.19 15.56
N HIS A 116 -7.05 -5.24 14.25
CA HIS A 116 -5.85 -5.47 13.45
C HIS A 116 -5.56 -4.32 12.49
N VAL A 117 -4.28 -4.15 12.19
CA VAL A 117 -3.76 -3.30 11.13
C VAL A 117 -3.08 -4.19 10.11
N PHE A 118 -3.32 -3.90 8.84
CA PHE A 118 -2.84 -4.68 7.71
C PHE A 118 -2.04 -3.79 6.77
N LYS A 119 -0.89 -4.31 6.33
CA LYS A 119 -0.13 -3.77 5.21
C LYS A 119 -0.40 -4.68 4.01
N ALA A 120 -1.03 -4.13 2.98
CA ALA A 120 -1.59 -4.88 1.88
C ALA A 120 -2.50 -6.01 2.39
N ASN A 121 -2.11 -7.26 2.18
CA ASN A 121 -2.83 -8.45 2.64
C ASN A 121 -2.18 -9.15 3.85
N ASN A 122 -1.21 -8.52 4.51
CA ASN A 122 -0.49 -9.08 5.65
C ASN A 122 -0.87 -8.38 6.96
N LEU A 123 -0.99 -9.17 8.03
CA LEU A 123 -1.16 -8.64 9.39
C LEU A 123 0.11 -7.90 9.82
N MET A 124 -0.02 -6.62 10.17
CA MET A 124 1.07 -5.76 10.63
C MET A 124 1.04 -5.55 12.14
N SER A 125 -0.14 -5.34 12.71
CA SER A 125 -0.33 -5.17 14.16
C SER A 125 -1.67 -5.76 14.60
N SER A 126 -1.72 -6.30 15.81
CA SER A 126 -2.94 -6.75 16.50
C SER A 126 -3.42 -5.74 17.56
N ASP A 127 -2.98 -4.49 17.44
CA ASP A 127 -3.31 -3.39 18.35
C ASP A 127 -3.77 -2.16 17.55
N ALA A 128 -4.82 -2.35 16.74
CA ALA A 128 -5.39 -1.29 15.89
C ALA A 128 -5.89 -0.07 16.67
N ARG A 129 -6.24 -0.24 17.94
CA ARG A 129 -6.74 0.83 18.81
C ARG A 129 -5.65 1.84 19.19
N ASN A 130 -4.42 1.38 19.36
CA ASN A 130 -3.29 2.24 19.71
C ASN A 130 -2.39 2.56 18.51
N PHE A 131 -2.70 2.03 17.32
CA PHE A 131 -1.93 2.27 16.11
C PHE A 131 -2.02 3.73 15.64
N LYS A 132 -0.86 4.32 15.35
CA LYS A 132 -0.70 5.72 14.90
C LYS A 132 0.34 5.81 13.79
N CYS A 133 0.00 6.48 12.70
CA CYS A 133 0.97 6.93 11.71
C CYS A 133 1.67 8.19 12.26
N LEU A 134 3.00 8.13 12.38
CA LEU A 134 3.85 9.23 12.85
C LEU A 134 4.41 10.06 11.70
N ASP A 135 4.69 9.41 10.56
CA ASP A 135 5.19 10.01 9.32
C ASP A 135 4.80 9.09 8.14
N GLU A 136 5.19 9.43 6.91
CA GLU A 136 4.84 8.67 5.68
C GLU A 136 5.14 7.17 5.79
N HIS A 137 6.35 6.83 6.27
CA HIS A 137 6.81 5.46 6.44
C HIS A 137 6.79 4.99 7.89
N LEU A 138 6.51 5.88 8.85
CA LEU A 138 6.72 5.59 10.27
C LEU A 138 5.40 5.47 10.99
N SER A 139 5.20 4.36 11.69
CA SER A 139 4.01 4.13 12.50
C SER A 139 4.35 3.40 13.79
N LYS A 140 3.42 3.38 14.74
CA LYS A 140 3.59 2.64 16.00
C LYS A 140 2.27 2.17 16.56
N ASP A 141 2.29 1.07 17.28
CA ASP A 141 1.23 0.68 18.21
C ASP A 141 1.67 0.92 19.67
N SER A 142 1.04 0.25 20.64
CA SER A 142 1.43 0.41 22.05
C SER A 142 2.79 -0.23 22.40
N GLN A 143 3.25 -1.22 21.61
CA GLN A 143 4.46 -2.00 21.89
C GLN A 143 5.58 -1.70 20.89
N ARG A 144 5.24 -1.63 19.61
CA ARG A 144 6.19 -1.63 18.48
C ARG A 144 6.13 -0.37 17.66
N VAL A 145 7.28 -0.07 17.05
CA VAL A 145 7.45 0.99 16.06
C VAL A 145 7.85 0.33 14.75
N TYR A 146 7.19 0.75 13.67
CA TYR A 146 7.31 0.20 12.35
C TYR A 146 7.85 1.25 11.39
N PHE A 147 8.79 0.84 10.54
CA PHE A 147 9.16 1.57 9.34
C PHE A 147 8.70 0.74 8.14
N ASP A 148 7.76 1.28 7.37
CA ASP A 148 6.92 0.54 6.43
C ASP A 148 6.21 -0.64 7.09
N ASP A 149 6.70 -1.86 6.88
CA ASP A 149 6.20 -3.11 7.46
C ASP A 149 7.20 -3.75 8.45
N GLN A 150 8.39 -3.17 8.60
CA GLN A 150 9.44 -3.71 9.46
C GLN A 150 9.37 -3.12 10.86
N VAL A 151 9.40 -3.99 11.88
CA VAL A 151 9.56 -3.56 13.27
C VAL A 151 11.00 -3.05 13.47
N ILE A 152 11.13 -1.76 13.82
CA ILE A 152 12.43 -1.13 14.09
C ILE A 152 12.71 -0.97 15.59
N SER A 153 11.66 -0.94 16.43
CA SER A 153 11.77 -0.86 17.89
C SER A 153 10.63 -1.60 18.58
N GLU A 154 10.96 -2.31 19.65
CA GLU A 154 10.02 -2.97 20.59
C GLU A 154 9.72 -2.06 21.81
N ALA A 155 10.12 -0.79 21.75
CA ALA A 155 10.04 0.16 22.86
C ALA A 155 9.20 1.38 22.48
N ALA A 156 8.01 1.16 21.94
CA ALA A 156 7.15 2.23 21.46
C ALA A 156 6.89 3.33 22.50
N SER A 157 6.74 2.99 23.78
CA SER A 157 6.55 3.95 24.88
C SER A 157 7.72 4.93 25.06
N HIS A 158 8.94 4.54 24.69
CA HIS A 158 10.15 5.36 24.79
C HIS A 158 10.53 6.02 23.47
N PHE A 159 9.86 5.66 22.37
CA PHE A 159 10.17 6.17 21.04
C PHE A 159 9.67 7.61 20.86
N ARG A 160 10.60 8.55 20.72
CA ARG A 160 10.33 9.99 20.61
C ARG A 160 11.14 10.66 19.52
N TYR A 161 10.55 11.68 18.90
CA TYR A 161 11.23 12.56 17.96
C TYR A 161 12.30 13.39 18.69
N ILE A 162 13.47 13.57 18.06
CA ILE A 162 14.57 14.37 18.61
C ILE A 162 15.02 15.51 17.67
N GLY A 163 14.71 15.43 16.37
CA GLY A 163 15.09 16.49 15.45
C GLY A 163 14.89 16.12 13.99
N LYS A 164 15.09 17.10 13.12
CA LYS A 164 15.05 16.92 11.66
C LYS A 164 16.19 17.68 11.04
N TRP A 165 16.83 17.06 10.06
CA TRP A 165 17.85 17.69 9.23
C TRP A 165 17.65 17.27 7.79
N GLN A 166 17.54 18.26 6.90
CA GLN A 166 17.13 18.06 5.52
C GLN A 166 15.80 17.28 5.45
N LYS A 167 15.75 16.17 4.71
CA LYS A 167 14.58 15.30 4.60
C LYS A 167 14.53 14.19 5.66
N THR A 168 15.53 14.10 6.54
CA THR A 168 15.62 13.01 7.53
C THR A 168 15.10 13.47 8.88
N SER A 169 14.07 12.80 9.38
CA SER A 169 13.57 12.91 10.75
C SER A 169 14.32 11.90 11.63
N PHE A 170 14.68 12.33 12.83
CA PHE A 170 15.42 11.54 13.81
C PHE A 170 14.56 11.27 15.02
N TYR A 171 14.62 10.03 15.48
CA TYR A 171 13.90 9.55 16.65
C TYR A 171 14.88 8.81 17.56
N LYS A 172 14.51 8.60 18.81
CA LYS A 172 15.22 7.68 19.70
C LYS A 172 14.28 6.94 20.61
N ASP A 173 14.67 5.72 20.99
CA ASP A 173 14.13 5.03 22.16
C ASP A 173 15.19 5.02 23.28
N HIS A 174 15.01 4.18 24.30
CA HIS A 174 15.95 4.06 25.41
C HIS A 174 17.27 3.33 25.05
N SER A 175 17.44 2.89 23.81
CA SER A 175 18.54 2.03 23.37
C SER A 175 19.26 2.51 22.11
N LYS A 176 18.55 3.14 21.18
CA LYS A 176 19.03 3.48 19.84
C LYS A 176 18.46 4.81 19.37
N VAL A 177 19.20 5.42 18.44
CA VAL A 177 18.75 6.52 17.61
C VAL A 177 18.32 5.96 16.26
N PHE A 178 17.26 6.49 15.67
CA PHE A 178 16.69 6.01 14.42
C PHE A 178 16.67 7.11 13.36
N ALA A 179 17.04 6.74 12.14
CA ALA A 179 16.95 7.57 10.95
C ALA A 179 16.67 6.68 9.73
N ASN A 180 15.65 7.03 8.93
CA ASN A 180 15.27 6.30 7.70
C ASN A 180 15.16 4.77 7.92
N GLY A 181 14.47 4.35 8.98
CA GLY A 181 14.28 2.95 9.37
C GLY A 181 15.51 2.26 10.00
N LYS A 182 16.69 2.89 9.98
CA LYS A 182 17.93 2.31 10.54
C LYS A 182 18.10 2.74 12.00
N GLY A 183 18.42 1.78 12.87
CA GLY A 183 18.75 2.02 14.28
C GLY A 183 20.26 2.04 14.54
N TYR A 184 20.75 3.04 15.25
CA TYR A 184 22.15 3.28 15.55
C TYR A 184 22.39 3.25 17.06
N ARG A 185 23.43 2.55 17.50
CA ARG A 185 23.90 2.61 18.89
C ARG A 185 24.87 3.78 19.04
N VAL A 186 24.72 4.52 20.13
CA VAL A 186 25.54 5.69 20.49
C VAL A 186 26.20 5.43 21.84
N ALA A 187 27.20 6.21 22.22
CA ALA A 187 27.94 6.02 23.46
C ALA A 187 27.07 6.27 24.71
N ASP A 188 26.27 7.32 24.70
CA ASP A 188 25.28 7.58 25.75
C ASP A 188 23.93 8.04 25.15
N ILE A 189 22.95 7.14 25.12
CA ILE A 189 21.62 7.39 24.56
C ILE A 189 20.79 8.37 25.40
N ASP A 190 21.04 8.45 26.70
CA ASP A 190 20.26 9.28 27.62
C ASP A 190 20.52 10.75 27.35
N THR A 191 21.80 11.10 27.16
CA THR A 191 22.23 12.47 26.85
C THR A 191 22.36 12.77 25.37
N PHE A 192 22.19 11.78 24.48
CA PHE A 192 22.21 12.00 23.03
C PHE A 192 21.07 12.93 22.59
N ASP A 193 21.42 14.07 22.00
CA ASP A 193 20.46 15.07 21.53
C ASP A 193 20.90 15.78 20.24
N TYR A 194 19.95 16.42 19.55
CA TYR A 194 20.19 17.15 18.31
C TYR A 194 20.66 18.58 18.59
N ALA A 195 21.87 18.91 18.11
CA ALA A 195 22.48 20.22 18.29
C ALA A 195 22.28 21.16 17.07
N GLY A 196 21.59 20.70 16.02
CA GLY A 196 21.35 21.47 14.79
C GLY A 196 22.31 21.13 13.66
N ASN A 197 21.91 21.44 12.42
CA ASN A 197 22.73 21.29 11.20
C ASN A 197 23.37 19.90 11.02
N GLY A 198 22.63 18.84 11.37
CA GLY A 198 23.11 17.45 11.27
C GLY A 198 24.14 17.07 12.34
N ILE A 199 24.33 17.92 13.36
CA ILE A 199 25.18 17.66 14.51
C ILE A 199 24.34 17.16 15.67
N PHE A 200 24.87 16.16 16.36
CA PHE A 200 24.29 15.59 17.57
C PHE A 200 25.38 15.44 18.62
N THR A 201 25.01 15.44 19.88
CA THR A 201 25.96 15.36 21.00
C THR A 201 25.43 14.44 22.06
N ASP A 202 26.33 13.72 22.72
CA ASP A 202 26.07 13.15 24.04
C ASP A 202 27.10 13.72 25.03
N ARG A 203 27.10 13.24 26.28
CA ARG A 203 28.02 13.71 27.32
C ARG A 203 29.50 13.44 27.02
N TYR A 204 29.81 12.56 26.08
CA TYR A 204 31.17 12.11 25.78
C TYR A 204 31.69 12.66 24.46
N GLN A 205 30.84 12.83 23.45
CA GLN A 205 31.29 13.09 22.09
C GLN A 205 30.26 13.81 21.20
N VAL A 206 30.77 14.31 20.07
CA VAL A 206 30.00 14.97 19.02
C VAL A 206 29.89 14.03 17.82
N TYR A 207 28.69 13.93 17.29
CA TYR A 207 28.35 13.16 16.11
C TYR A 207 27.95 14.08 14.96
N ARG A 208 28.34 13.70 13.74
CA ARG A 208 27.85 14.31 12.50
C ARG A 208 27.11 13.26 11.69
N PHE A 209 25.88 13.54 11.33
CA PHE A 209 25.12 12.72 10.39
C PHE A 209 25.47 13.09 8.96
N ASN A 210 25.80 12.11 8.12
CA ASN A 210 26.24 12.34 6.73
C ASN A 210 25.23 11.84 5.67
N GLY A 211 24.00 11.49 6.08
CA GLY A 211 22.98 10.90 5.21
C GLY A 211 22.83 9.38 5.39
N ASP A 212 23.95 8.68 5.56
CA ASP A 212 23.97 7.21 5.67
C ASP A 212 24.19 6.72 7.12
N GLY A 213 24.68 7.59 8.00
CA GLY A 213 24.86 7.29 9.41
C GLY A 213 25.57 8.40 10.16
N PHE A 214 25.92 8.10 11.42
CA PHE A 214 26.64 9.02 12.30
C PHE A 214 28.15 8.74 12.26
N GLN A 215 28.95 9.80 12.23
CA GLN A 215 30.39 9.78 12.42
C GLN A 215 30.74 10.53 13.70
N SER A 216 31.62 9.97 14.53
CA SER A 216 32.04 10.58 15.79
C SER A 216 33.39 11.28 15.66
N ASN A 217 33.57 12.39 16.38
CA ASN A 217 34.85 13.08 16.51
C ASN A 217 35.87 12.34 17.40
N SER A 218 35.44 11.39 18.24
CA SER A 218 36.34 10.60 19.12
C SER A 218 37.05 9.46 18.39
N GLY A 219 36.71 9.22 17.11
CA GLY A 219 37.20 8.06 16.34
C GLY A 219 36.61 6.72 16.78
N GLN A 220 35.79 6.69 17.85
CA GLN A 220 35.05 5.50 18.24
C GLN A 220 34.03 5.17 17.14
N PRO A 221 34.01 3.92 16.63
CA PRO A 221 33.02 3.53 15.65
C PRO A 221 31.63 3.69 16.28
N VAL A 222 30.80 4.55 15.70
CA VAL A 222 29.36 4.39 15.84
C VAL A 222 29.08 3.01 15.26
N PHE A 223 28.62 2.08 16.09
CA PHE A 223 28.28 0.75 15.62
C PHE A 223 27.20 0.89 14.57
N ARG A 224 27.61 0.87 13.29
CA ARG A 224 26.71 0.76 12.15
C ARG A 224 25.88 -0.47 12.43
N ALA A 225 24.56 -0.32 12.39
CA ALA A 225 23.62 -1.40 12.61
C ALA A 225 24.13 -2.65 11.88
N MET A 226 24.57 -3.67 12.64
CA MET A 226 24.66 -5.01 12.09
C MET A 226 23.22 -5.40 11.80
N MET A 227 22.83 -5.33 10.53
CA MET A 227 21.59 -5.93 10.06
C MET A 227 21.66 -7.43 10.33
N GLN A 228 20.89 -7.91 11.30
CA GLN A 228 20.41 -9.28 11.32
C GLN A 228 18.94 -9.24 11.67
N PHE A 229 18.11 -9.09 10.64
CA PHE A 229 16.82 -9.75 10.63
C PHE A 229 16.99 -10.98 9.75
N GLN A 230 17.33 -12.11 10.37
CA GLN A 230 16.87 -13.38 9.78
C GLN A 230 15.38 -13.47 10.10
N PRO A 231 14.51 -13.71 9.11
CA PRO A 231 13.12 -14.02 9.42
C PRO A 231 13.09 -15.33 10.19
N ALA A 232 12.56 -15.29 11.42
CA ALA A 232 12.13 -16.49 12.12
C ALA A 232 10.89 -17.02 11.39
N PHE A 233 11.11 -17.80 10.34
CA PHE A 233 10.08 -18.72 9.85
C PHE A 233 10.12 -19.95 10.74
N GLY A 234 9.13 -20.05 11.63
CA GLY A 234 8.66 -21.28 12.26
C GLY A 234 7.18 -21.42 11.96
#